data_AF-A0A9W2X440-F1
#
_entry.id   AF-A0A9W2X440-F1
#
_cell.length_a   1.000
_cell.length_b   1.000
_cell.length_c   1.000
_cell.angle_alpha   90.00
_cell.angle_beta   90.00
_cell.angle_gamma   90.00
#
_symmetry.space_group_name_H-M   'P 1'
#
loop_
_entity.id
_entity.type
_entity.pdbx_description
1 polymer ?
#
loop_
_entity_poly.entity_id
_entity_poly.type
_entity_poly.pdbx_seq_one_letter_code
_entity_poly.pdbx_strand_id
1 'polypeptide(L)'
;MTTLLLISSVSCLVAVNQASLINRCDLAKVLHQEDLDGFEGYSLSDWLCLAFMESEFNITKVNENTDGSFDYGIFQINSHYWCNDYKSHTENICQVDCQGLARAPGWERTAEPQSSFNHQLCEKDCVRNRGDEELEQNNLS
;
A
#
# COMPACT_ATOMS: atom_id res chain seq x y z
N MET A 1 -39.18 -2.44 -28.95
CA MET A 1 -38.91 -1.21 -28.16
C MET A 1 -38.46 -1.49 -26.73
N THR A 2 -38.77 -2.66 -26.15
CA THR A 2 -38.37 -3.04 -24.78
C THR A 2 -36.93 -3.56 -24.67
N THR A 3 -36.41 -4.20 -25.72
CA THR A 3 -35.03 -4.75 -25.76
C THR A 3 -33.95 -3.68 -25.79
N LEU A 4 -34.20 -2.55 -26.46
CA LEU A 4 -33.27 -1.41 -26.50
C LEU A 4 -33.12 -0.74 -25.12
N LEU A 5 -34.19 -0.72 -24.32
CA LEU A 5 -34.17 -0.18 -22.95
C LEU A 5 -33.36 -1.06 -22.00
N LEU A 6 -33.41 -2.39 -22.18
CA LEU A 6 -32.63 -3.35 -21.39
C LEU A 6 -31.12 -3.28 -21.71
N ILE A 7 -30.75 -3.00 -22.96
CA ILE A 7 -29.34 -2.84 -23.34
C ILE A 7 -28.79 -1.52 -22.80
N SER A 8 -29.61 -0.46 -22.78
CA SER A 8 -29.25 0.85 -22.22
C SER A 8 -29.04 0.82 -20.70
N SER A 9 -29.76 -0.03 -19.96
CA SER A 9 -29.62 -0.12 -18.50
C SER A 9 -28.41 -0.94 -18.06
N VAL A 10 -27.95 -1.91 -18.87
CA VAL A 10 -26.77 -2.75 -18.54
C VAL A 10 -25.44 -2.02 -18.76
N SER A 11 -25.37 -1.07 -19.71
CA SER A 11 -24.14 -0.32 -19.99
C SER A 11 -23.67 0.63 -18.88
N CYS A 12 -24.51 0.92 -17.87
CA CYS A 12 -24.20 1.89 -16.81
C CYS A 12 -23.49 1.29 -15.57
N LEU A 13 -23.21 -0.02 -15.55
CA LEU A 13 -22.70 -0.72 -14.36
C LEU A 13 -21.26 -1.25 -14.50
N VAL A 14 -20.46 -0.70 -15.41
CA VAL A 14 -19.02 -0.96 -15.38
C VAL A 14 -18.38 0.00 -14.36
N ALA A 15 -18.43 -0.38 -13.08
CA ALA A 15 -17.57 0.22 -12.08
C ALA A 15 -16.13 -0.17 -12.41
N VAL A 16 -15.37 0.77 -13.01
CA VAL A 16 -13.95 0.59 -13.21
C VAL A 16 -13.29 0.70 -11.83
N ASN A 17 -13.04 -0.44 -11.19
CA ASN A 17 -12.15 -0.51 -10.04
C ASN A 17 -10.73 -0.24 -10.52
N GLN A 18 -10.36 1.04 -10.63
CA GLN A 18 -8.97 1.41 -10.87
C GLN A 18 -8.20 1.15 -9.58
N ALA A 19 -7.28 0.18 -9.60
CA ALA A 19 -6.26 0.08 -8.57
C ALA A 19 -5.51 1.41 -8.55
N SER A 20 -5.52 2.10 -7.40
CA SER A 20 -4.77 3.34 -7.27
C SER A 20 -3.32 2.95 -6.99
N LEU A 21 -2.49 2.97 -8.03
CA LEU A 21 -1.07 2.66 -7.95
C LEU A 21 -0.28 3.95 -7.84
N ILE A 22 0.68 3.98 -6.91
CA ILE A 22 1.70 5.03 -6.86
C ILE A 22 3.00 4.51 -7.50
N ASN A 23 3.72 5.34 -8.25
CA ASN A 23 5.02 4.92 -8.75
C ASN A 23 6.09 5.03 -7.63
N ARG A 24 7.14 4.20 -7.73
CA ARG A 24 8.24 4.13 -6.76
C ARG A 24 8.85 5.50 -6.42
N CYS A 25 9.12 6.34 -7.42
CA CYS A 25 9.81 7.61 -7.21
C CYS A 25 8.91 8.68 -6.56
N ASP A 26 7.62 8.68 -6.86
CA ASP A 26 6.67 9.57 -6.23
C ASP A 26 6.38 9.14 -4.80
N LEU A 27 6.30 7.83 -4.54
CA LEU A 27 6.28 7.31 -3.17
C LEU A 27 7.55 7.72 -2.41
N ALA A 28 8.74 7.55 -3.01
CA ALA A 28 10.00 7.96 -2.38
C ALA A 28 10.00 9.45 -2.00
N LYS A 29 9.48 10.33 -2.87
CA LYS A 29 9.34 11.76 -2.56
C LYS A 29 8.40 12.00 -1.38
N VAL A 30 7.25 11.33 -1.35
CA VAL A 30 6.28 11.47 -0.24
C VAL A 30 6.93 10.99 1.06
N LEU A 31 7.50 9.79 1.09
CA LEU A 31 8.13 9.24 2.29
C LEU A 31 9.30 10.12 2.79
N HIS A 32 10.09 10.68 1.89
CA HIS A 32 11.15 11.63 2.26
C HIS A 32 10.59 12.96 2.78
N GLN A 33 9.49 13.47 2.22
CA GLN A 33 8.81 14.68 2.70
C GLN A 33 8.16 14.50 4.08
N GLU A 34 7.77 13.26 4.40
CA GLU A 34 7.26 12.86 5.71
C GLU A 34 8.37 12.40 6.68
N ASP A 35 9.64 12.74 6.38
CA ASP A 35 10.81 12.46 7.24
C ASP A 35 11.02 10.98 7.60
N LEU A 36 10.61 10.04 6.73
CA LEU A 36 10.80 8.60 6.96
C LEU A 36 12.20 8.08 6.61
N ASP A 37 13.02 8.85 5.91
CA ASP A 37 14.40 8.46 5.61
C ASP A 37 15.28 8.52 6.86
N GLY A 38 15.63 7.36 7.43
CA GLY A 38 16.34 7.22 8.69
C GLY A 38 15.43 7.13 9.92
N PHE A 39 14.10 7.16 9.75
CA PHE A 39 13.15 7.04 10.86
C PHE A 39 13.24 5.65 11.49
N GLU A 40 13.43 5.61 12.81
CA GLU A 40 13.70 4.38 13.58
C GLU A 40 14.89 3.55 13.02
N GLY A 41 15.83 4.20 12.33
CA GLY A 41 16.99 3.56 11.72
C GLY A 41 16.74 2.94 10.33
N TYR A 42 15.52 3.00 9.80
CA TYR A 42 15.18 2.47 8.48
C TYR A 42 15.42 3.49 7.37
N SER A 43 16.11 3.07 6.32
CA SER A 43 16.35 3.91 5.15
C SER A 43 15.09 4.09 4.30
N LEU A 44 15.09 5.11 3.44
CA LEU A 44 14.03 5.27 2.43
C LEU A 44 13.83 4.01 1.55
N SER A 45 14.90 3.25 1.29
CA SER A 45 14.82 2.02 0.50
C SER A 45 14.07 0.91 1.23
N ASP A 46 14.15 0.86 2.57
CA ASP A 46 13.44 -0.13 3.38
C ASP A 46 11.94 0.11 3.34
N TRP A 47 11.51 1.37 3.47
CA TRP A 47 10.10 1.76 3.35
C TRP A 47 9.54 1.46 1.95
N LEU A 48 10.31 1.76 0.90
CA LEU A 48 9.93 1.41 -0.47
C LEU A 48 9.81 -0.11 -0.65
N CYS A 49 10.70 -0.88 -0.02
CA CYS A 49 10.64 -2.33 -0.07
C CYS A 49 9.39 -2.86 0.64
N LEU A 50 9.11 -2.37 1.85
CA LEU A 50 7.92 -2.75 2.61
C LEU A 50 6.65 -2.48 1.80
N ALA A 51 6.49 -1.28 1.27
CA ALA A 51 5.34 -0.90 0.44
C ALA A 51 5.18 -1.82 -0.78
N PHE A 52 6.29 -2.24 -1.39
CA PHE A 52 6.29 -3.14 -2.53
C PHE A 52 5.84 -4.56 -2.15
N MET A 53 6.44 -5.14 -1.11
CA MET A 53 6.13 -6.50 -0.66
C MET A 53 4.69 -6.63 -0.14
N GLU A 54 4.20 -5.59 0.53
CA GLU A 54 2.86 -5.59 1.12
C GLU A 54 1.77 -5.35 0.09
N SER A 55 1.97 -4.39 -0.83
CA SER A 55 0.88 -3.92 -1.68
C SER A 55 1.19 -3.79 -3.17
N GLU A 56 2.41 -4.05 -3.60
CA GLU A 56 2.86 -3.74 -4.97
C GLU A 56 2.59 -2.27 -5.33
N PHE A 57 2.75 -1.37 -4.34
CA PHE A 57 2.43 0.06 -4.43
C PHE A 57 0.95 0.40 -4.67
N ASN A 58 0.03 -0.52 -4.38
CA ASN A 58 -1.39 -0.25 -4.43
C ASN A 58 -1.86 0.41 -3.12
N ILE A 59 -2.05 1.73 -3.17
CA ILE A 59 -2.45 2.53 -2.01
C ILE A 59 -3.90 2.28 -1.56
N THR A 60 -4.69 1.60 -2.39
CA THR A 60 -6.07 1.21 -2.11
C THR A 60 -6.23 -0.29 -1.82
N LYS A 61 -5.13 -1.03 -1.65
CA LYS A 61 -5.20 -2.47 -1.39
C LYS A 61 -5.90 -2.75 -0.06
N VAL A 62 -6.84 -3.69 -0.09
CA VAL A 62 -7.49 -4.23 1.10
C VAL A 62 -7.44 -5.74 1.04
N ASN A 63 -6.97 -6.37 2.10
CA ASN A 63 -6.93 -7.82 2.23
C ASN A 63 -7.76 -8.26 3.44
N GLU A 64 -8.46 -9.38 3.33
CA GLU A 64 -9.20 -9.99 4.43
C GLU A 64 -8.36 -11.11 5.05
N ASN A 65 -8.28 -11.14 6.38
CA ASN A 65 -7.56 -12.14 7.13
C ASN A 65 -8.49 -13.25 7.62
N THR A 66 -7.91 -14.40 7.98
CA THR A 66 -8.68 -15.58 8.41
C THR A 66 -9.46 -15.35 9.71
N ASP A 67 -9.00 -14.42 10.54
CA ASP A 67 -9.67 -14.02 11.79
C ASP A 67 -10.79 -12.99 11.57
N GLY A 68 -11.04 -12.58 10.32
CA GLY A 68 -12.05 -11.59 9.95
C GLY A 68 -11.58 -10.13 10.10
N SER A 69 -10.32 -9.90 10.48
CA SER A 69 -9.71 -8.57 10.39
C SER A 69 -9.33 -8.24 8.94
N PHE A 70 -8.98 -6.98 8.67
CA PHE A 70 -8.62 -6.52 7.34
C PHE A 70 -7.33 -5.70 7.38
N ASP A 71 -6.52 -5.83 6.34
CA ASP A 71 -5.30 -5.03 6.14
C ASP A 71 -5.53 -3.95 5.10
N TYR A 72 -5.15 -2.71 5.40
CA TYR A 72 -5.49 -1.53 4.60
C TYR A 72 -4.26 -0.79 4.05
N GLY A 73 -4.36 -0.39 2.79
CA GLY A 73 -3.47 0.56 2.14
C GLY A 73 -2.10 0.01 1.81
N ILE A 74 -1.17 0.93 1.54
CA ILE A 74 0.14 0.62 0.95
C ILE A 74 1.04 -0.23 1.86
N PHE A 75 0.88 -0.08 3.17
CA PHE A 75 1.63 -0.82 4.20
C PHE A 75 0.80 -1.93 4.87
N GLN A 76 -0.39 -2.24 4.34
CA GLN A 76 -1.26 -3.31 4.85
C GLN A 76 -1.48 -3.22 6.37
N ILE A 77 -1.92 -2.04 6.84
CA ILE A 77 -2.17 -1.79 8.26
C ILE A 77 -3.41 -2.56 8.72
N ASN A 78 -3.21 -3.48 9.67
CA ASN A 78 -4.24 -4.39 10.17
C ASN A 78 -5.27 -3.72 11.11
N SER A 79 -6.57 -3.96 10.87
CA SER A 79 -7.67 -3.39 11.65
C SER A 79 -7.84 -4.00 13.05
N HIS A 80 -7.34 -5.21 13.30
CA HIS A 80 -7.45 -5.82 14.63
C HIS A 80 -6.71 -4.99 15.68
N TYR A 81 -5.57 -4.40 15.32
CA TYR A 81 -4.70 -3.71 16.27
C TYR A 81 -4.69 -2.19 16.09
N TRP A 82 -4.55 -1.72 14.85
CA TRP A 82 -4.03 -0.37 14.62
C TRP A 82 -5.12 0.68 14.39
N CYS A 83 -6.17 0.33 13.65
CA CYS A 83 -7.19 1.28 13.20
C CYS A 83 -8.60 0.68 13.27
N ASN A 84 -9.62 1.53 13.32
CA ASN A 84 -11.01 1.10 13.31
C ASN A 84 -11.60 1.15 11.89
N ASP A 85 -12.09 0.02 11.40
CA ASP A 85 -12.78 -0.09 10.10
C ASP A 85 -14.31 -0.25 10.23
N TYR A 86 -14.81 -0.30 11.46
CA TYR A 86 -16.23 -0.48 11.81
C TYR A 86 -16.85 -1.78 11.27
N LYS A 87 -16.03 -2.76 10.87
CA LYS A 87 -16.47 -4.07 10.35
C LYS A 87 -15.98 -5.23 11.21
N SER A 88 -14.79 -5.10 11.78
CA SER A 88 -14.11 -6.12 12.59
C SER A 88 -13.90 -5.65 14.04
N HIS A 89 -13.61 -6.58 14.95
CA HIS A 89 -13.12 -6.21 16.29
C HIS A 89 -11.78 -5.49 16.18
N THR A 90 -11.56 -4.44 16.98
CA THR A 90 -10.35 -3.61 16.92
C THR A 90 -9.93 -3.11 18.30
N GLU A 91 -8.63 -3.13 18.57
CA GLU A 91 -8.00 -2.43 19.70
C GLU A 91 -7.79 -0.93 19.40
N ASN A 92 -7.70 -0.57 18.11
CA ASN A 92 -7.54 0.79 17.60
C ASN A 92 -6.47 1.62 18.33
N ILE A 93 -5.25 1.08 18.46
CA ILE A 93 -4.13 1.70 19.18
C ILE A 93 -3.83 3.11 18.66
N CYS A 94 -3.93 3.32 17.35
CA CYS A 94 -3.65 4.61 16.73
C CYS A 94 -4.82 5.60 16.82
N GLN A 95 -6.00 5.18 17.26
CA GLN A 95 -7.21 6.01 17.38
C GLN A 95 -7.63 6.68 16.05
N VAL A 96 -7.54 5.94 14.94
CA VAL A 96 -7.83 6.45 13.59
C VAL A 96 -8.76 5.52 12.82
N ASP A 97 -9.38 6.06 11.77
CA ASP A 97 -10.13 5.27 10.79
C ASP A 97 -9.17 4.62 9.78
N CYS A 98 -9.32 3.31 9.54
CA CYS A 98 -8.51 2.59 8.55
C CYS A 98 -8.63 3.19 7.14
N GLN A 99 -9.80 3.71 6.78
CA GLN A 99 -10.00 4.36 5.47
C GLN A 99 -9.31 5.72 5.38
N GLY A 100 -9.08 6.39 6.51
CA GLY A 100 -8.28 7.61 6.57
C GLY A 100 -6.80 7.35 6.26
N LEU A 101 -6.25 6.23 6.77
CA LEU A 101 -4.88 5.82 6.49
C LEU A 101 -4.66 5.44 5.03
N ALA A 102 -5.61 4.72 4.43
CA ALA A 102 -5.60 4.42 3.00
C ALA A 102 -5.80 5.65 2.10
N ARG A 103 -6.23 6.79 2.69
CA ARG A 103 -6.56 8.02 1.96
C ARG A 103 -5.84 9.29 2.43
N ALA A 104 -4.68 9.17 3.08
CA ALA A 104 -3.93 10.33 3.59
C ALA A 104 -3.64 11.41 2.50
N PRO A 105 -4.11 12.66 2.61
CA PRO A 105 -3.92 13.67 1.56
C PRO A 105 -2.43 13.87 1.21
N GLY A 106 -2.05 13.56 -0.03
CA GLY A 106 -0.64 13.62 -0.50
C GLY A 106 -0.23 12.51 -1.47
N TRP A 107 -0.88 11.34 -1.44
CA TRP A 107 -0.62 10.22 -2.38
C TRP A 107 -1.41 10.32 -3.70
N GLU A 108 -2.33 11.27 -3.85
CA GLU A 108 -3.31 11.34 -4.94
C GLU A 108 -2.82 11.98 -6.24
N ARG A 109 -1.50 12.11 -6.45
CA ARG A 109 -1.00 12.38 -7.79
C ARG A 109 -1.11 11.10 -8.60
N THR A 110 -2.17 10.99 -9.40
CA THR A 110 -2.36 9.94 -10.42
C THR A 110 -1.06 9.76 -11.20
N ALA A 111 -0.34 8.68 -10.91
CA ALA A 111 0.83 8.29 -11.68
C ALA A 111 0.34 7.84 -13.07
N GLU A 112 0.93 8.39 -14.13
CA GLU A 112 0.85 7.77 -15.44
C GLU A 112 1.45 6.35 -15.36
N PRO A 113 0.87 5.35 -16.03
CA PRO A 113 1.38 3.99 -15.97
C PRO A 113 2.79 3.93 -16.59
N GLN A 114 3.84 3.92 -15.77
CA GLN A 114 5.18 3.61 -16.24
C GLN A 114 5.51 2.13 -15.99
N SER A 115 5.71 1.47 -17.11
CA SER A 115 5.84 0.04 -17.36
C SER A 115 6.98 -0.62 -16.57
N SER A 116 6.68 -1.82 -16.05
CA SER A 116 7.48 -3.06 -15.93
C SER A 116 8.94 -3.03 -15.43
N PHE A 117 9.76 -2.04 -15.79
CA PHE A 117 11.18 -1.96 -15.43
C PHE A 117 11.42 -1.62 -13.95
N ASN A 118 10.48 -0.92 -13.30
CA ASN A 118 10.59 -0.56 -11.88
C ASN A 118 10.37 -1.76 -10.93
N HIS A 119 9.64 -2.79 -11.36
CA HIS A 119 9.26 -3.94 -10.54
C HIS A 119 10.48 -4.77 -10.11
N GLN A 120 11.31 -5.13 -11.09
CA GLN A 120 12.50 -5.95 -10.85
C GLN A 120 13.63 -5.19 -10.14
N LEU A 121 13.63 -3.86 -10.22
CA LEU A 121 14.55 -3.03 -9.46
C LEU A 121 14.18 -3.02 -7.97
N CYS A 122 12.89 -2.87 -7.65
CA CYS A 122 12.40 -2.94 -6.26
C CYS A 122 12.67 -4.29 -5.60
N GLU A 123 12.42 -5.40 -6.31
CA GLU A 123 12.69 -6.73 -5.77
C GLU A 123 14.19 -6.93 -5.44
N LYS A 124 15.09 -6.40 -6.27
CA LYS A 124 16.54 -6.43 -6.02
C LYS A 124 16.95 -5.53 -4.86
N ASP A 125 16.37 -4.34 -4.75
CA ASP A 125 16.61 -3.42 -3.64
C ASP A 125 16.17 -4.06 -2.31
N CYS A 126 15.02 -4.73 -2.30
CA CYS A 126 14.53 -5.51 -1.16
C CYS A 126 15.48 -6.63 -0.74
N VAL A 127 15.91 -7.45 -1.70
CA VAL A 127 16.81 -8.58 -1.42
C VAL A 127 18.19 -8.11 -0.94
N ARG A 128 18.69 -7.01 -1.51
CA ARG A 128 19.96 -6.40 -1.09
C ARG A 128 19.89 -5.89 0.35
N ASN A 129 18.85 -5.14 0.71
CA ASN A 129 18.69 -4.64 2.08
C ASN A 129 18.56 -5.79 3.09
N ARG A 130 17.80 -6.85 2.79
CA ARG A 130 17.74 -8.05 3.64
C ARG A 130 19.11 -8.71 3.82
N GLY A 131 19.92 -8.78 2.77
CA GLY A 131 21.28 -9.31 2.84
C GLY A 131 22.23 -8.47 3.70
N ASP A 132 22.07 -7.14 3.67
CA ASP A 132 22.85 -6.21 4.50
C ASP A 132 22.45 -6.31 5.99
N GLU A 133 21.15 -6.49 6.31
CA GLU A 133 20.66 -6.76 7.67
C GLU A 133 21.23 -8.08 8.24
N GLU A 134 21.22 -9.16 7.45
CA GLU A 134 21.82 -10.44 7.86
C GLU A 134 23.34 -10.31 8.08
N LEU A 135 24.04 -9.51 7.26
CA LEU A 135 25.47 -9.25 7.44
C LEU A 135 25.74 -8.44 8.71
N GLU A 136 24.94 -7.42 9.04
CA GLU A 136 25.10 -6.70 10.31
C GLU A 136 24.85 -7.60 11.52
N GLN A 137 23.76 -8.39 11.52
CA GLN A 137 23.46 -9.31 12.62
C GLN A 137 24.56 -10.36 12.83
N ASN A 138 25.18 -10.85 11.75
CA ASN A 138 26.30 -11.79 11.81
C ASN A 138 27.63 -11.15 12.26
N ASN A 139 27.78 -9.82 12.15
CA ASN A 139 28.98 -9.10 12.63
C ASN A 139 28.85 -8.59 14.07
N LEU A 140 27.65 -8.69 14.66
CA LEU A 140 27.34 -8.33 16.05
C LEU A 140 27.24 -9.55 16.99
N SER A 141 27.50 -10.77 16.48
CA SER A 141 27.55 -12.03 17.24
C SER A 141 28.97 -12.59 17.37
#